data_AF-A0AAU8IEF4-F1
#
_entry.id   AF-A0AAU8IEF4-F1
#
_cell.length_a   1.000
_cell.length_b   1.000
_cell.length_c   1.000
_cell.angle_alpha   90.00
_cell.angle_beta   90.00
_cell.angle_gamma   90.00
#
_symmetry.space_group_name_H-M   'P 1'
#
loop_
_entity.id
_entity.type
_entity.pdbx_description
1 polymer ?
#
loop_
_entity_poly.entity_id
_entity_poly.type
_entity_poly.pdbx_seq_one_letter_code
_entity_poly.pdbx_strand_id
1 'polypeptide(L)'
;MEQTSLHLFSDGISIKGEPVRIVFQNSDNGYTVMIVRIIESDEPIQGKEITVVGYFPSVHLQETYQFSGRLKTHPRYGQQYEAVSYHKVLPQSRTGIIQYLSGDLFPGIGKKTAEAIVRTVGDHAITKILNDPACLQEVPKLDPDKAKFIADTLIKNEGLEKIMIGLSDFGFGSQLAAKIYQTYGDLALETIRDNPYQLIQDIEGIGFQRADELASALGITGNSPERIQAAILYWLNECAMNDGHVFMLHDEVIEAAKKLLSTPDLHITDDDITGKWISWKMMGKLSVRVTMFICRNCTMQRRAL
;
A
#
# COMPACT_ATOMS: atom_id res chain seq x y z
N MET A 1 -6.62 -32.89 -9.96
CA MET A 1 -6.37 -31.77 -9.04
C MET A 1 -6.62 -30.52 -9.84
N GLU A 2 -7.88 -30.14 -9.83
CA GLU A 2 -8.44 -29.04 -10.59
C GLU A 2 -8.67 -27.89 -9.61
N GLN A 3 -8.58 -26.66 -10.11
CA GLN A 3 -9.03 -25.41 -9.49
C GLN A 3 -8.09 -24.77 -8.44
N THR A 4 -7.32 -23.80 -8.91
CA THR A 4 -7.34 -22.43 -8.35
C THR A 4 -6.95 -21.48 -9.49
N SER A 5 -7.76 -21.46 -10.55
CA SER A 5 -7.73 -20.35 -11.49
C SER A 5 -8.28 -19.13 -10.75
N LEU A 6 -7.40 -18.16 -10.55
CA LEU A 6 -7.62 -16.86 -9.93
C LEU A 6 -8.86 -16.14 -10.53
N HIS A 7 -10.06 -16.48 -10.07
CA HIS A 7 -11.24 -15.63 -10.21
C HIS A 7 -11.15 -14.54 -9.13
N LEU A 8 -10.25 -13.57 -9.31
CA LEU A 8 -10.04 -12.47 -8.35
C LEU A 8 -10.78 -11.17 -8.73
N PHE A 9 -11.58 -11.20 -9.79
CA PHE A 9 -12.53 -10.14 -10.08
C PHE A 9 -13.92 -10.73 -9.94
N SER A 10 -14.53 -10.50 -8.78
CA SER A 10 -15.98 -10.63 -8.64
C SER A 10 -16.65 -9.80 -9.74
N ASP A 11 -17.56 -10.44 -10.46
CA ASP A 11 -18.57 -9.89 -11.36
C ASP A 11 -19.05 -8.47 -10.96
N GLY A 12 -18.38 -7.45 -11.47
CA GLY A 12 -18.73 -6.07 -11.19
C GLY A 12 -18.43 -5.19 -12.40
N ILE A 13 -19.43 -4.43 -12.86
CA ILE A 13 -19.31 -2.98 -12.77
C ILE A 13 -18.03 -2.37 -13.33
N SER A 14 -17.61 -2.57 -14.60
CA SER A 14 -16.31 -2.07 -15.07
C SER A 14 -16.35 -1.26 -16.38
N ILE A 15 -15.35 -0.39 -16.55
CA ILE A 15 -15.03 0.27 -17.82
C ILE A 15 -13.58 0.03 -18.18
N LYS A 16 -13.31 -0.23 -19.46
CA LYS A 16 -11.96 -0.38 -20.00
C LYS A 16 -11.67 0.75 -20.96
N GLY A 17 -10.54 1.41 -20.81
CA GLY A 17 -10.22 2.58 -21.61
C GLY A 17 -8.82 3.13 -21.42
N GLU A 18 -8.51 4.15 -22.20
CA GLU A 18 -7.21 4.82 -22.20
C GLU A 18 -7.35 6.24 -21.64
N PRO A 19 -6.59 6.62 -20.59
CA PRO A 19 -6.51 7.99 -20.14
C PRO A 19 -5.97 8.89 -21.26
N VAL A 20 -6.77 9.87 -21.67
CA VAL A 20 -6.43 10.83 -22.73
C VAL A 20 -5.76 12.06 -22.14
N ARG A 21 -6.28 12.56 -21.02
CA ARG A 21 -5.71 13.70 -20.28
C ARG A 21 -6.14 13.72 -18.82
N ILE A 22 -5.27 14.23 -17.97
CA ILE A 22 -5.58 14.53 -16.57
C ILE A 22 -6.14 15.96 -16.50
N VAL A 23 -7.33 16.11 -15.93
CA VAL A 23 -8.02 17.41 -15.72
C VAL A 23 -7.56 18.05 -14.41
N PHE A 24 -7.40 17.22 -13.37
CA PHE A 24 -6.95 17.63 -12.05
C PHE A 24 -6.27 16.46 -11.36
N GLN A 25 -5.23 16.75 -10.59
CA GLN A 25 -4.60 15.77 -9.72
C GLN A 25 -4.16 16.45 -8.42
N ASN A 26 -4.47 15.83 -7.30
CA ASN A 26 -3.92 16.18 -6.00
C ASN A 26 -2.71 15.26 -5.73
N SER A 27 -1.52 15.86 -5.61
CA SER A 27 -0.28 15.14 -5.35
C SER A 27 -0.24 14.46 -3.99
N ASP A 28 -0.95 15.01 -3.00
CA ASP A 28 -0.81 14.63 -1.59
C ASP A 28 -1.61 13.38 -1.22
N ASN A 29 -2.66 13.08 -1.98
CA ASN A 29 -3.50 11.91 -1.75
C ASN A 29 -3.80 11.08 -3.01
N GLY A 30 -3.30 11.50 -4.18
CA GLY A 30 -3.50 10.81 -5.44
C GLY A 30 -4.89 10.98 -6.07
N TYR A 31 -5.76 11.84 -5.51
CA TYR A 31 -7.08 12.09 -6.10
C TYR A 31 -6.92 12.68 -7.49
N THR A 32 -7.46 12.00 -8.49
CA THR A 32 -7.31 12.39 -9.89
C THR A 32 -8.66 12.45 -10.57
N VAL A 33 -8.84 13.47 -11.41
CA VAL A 33 -9.94 13.61 -12.36
C VAL A 33 -9.33 13.55 -13.74
N MET A 34 -9.71 12.55 -14.54
CA MET A 34 -9.16 12.34 -15.88
C MET A 34 -10.25 12.05 -16.89
N ILE A 35 -9.96 12.33 -18.16
CA ILE A 35 -10.81 11.92 -19.28
C ILE A 35 -10.26 10.62 -19.84
N VAL A 36 -11.11 9.60 -19.88
CA VAL A 36 -10.78 8.27 -20.39
C VAL A 36 -11.57 8.02 -21.67
N ARG A 37 -10.87 7.61 -22.72
CA ARG A 37 -11.49 7.10 -23.95
C ARG A 37 -11.91 5.66 -23.72
N ILE A 38 -13.20 5.39 -23.91
CA ILE A 38 -13.80 4.08 -23.65
C ILE A 38 -13.46 3.15 -24.82
N ILE A 39 -12.99 1.95 -24.47
CA ILE A 39 -12.79 0.83 -25.39
C ILE A 39 -13.94 -0.18 -25.20
N GLU A 40 -14.19 -0.60 -23.96
CA GLU A 40 -15.27 -1.50 -23.56
C GLU A 40 -15.92 -0.97 -22.27
N SER A 41 -17.21 -1.22 -22.08
CA SER A 41 -17.93 -0.77 -20.88
C SER A 41 -19.10 -1.70 -20.60
N ASP A 42 -19.23 -2.12 -19.34
CA ASP A 42 -20.39 -2.86 -18.83
C ASP A 42 -21.57 -1.90 -18.50
N GLU A 43 -21.28 -0.60 -18.35
CA GLU A 43 -22.29 0.46 -18.15
C GLU A 43 -22.78 1.05 -19.49
N PRO A 44 -24.07 1.45 -19.59
CA PRO A 44 -24.62 2.09 -20.78
C PRO A 44 -24.20 3.56 -20.90
N ILE A 45 -22.94 3.79 -21.29
CA ILE A 45 -22.38 5.13 -21.50
C ILE A 45 -22.59 5.57 -22.95
N GLN A 46 -23.26 6.71 -23.15
CA GLN A 46 -23.64 7.20 -24.49
C GLN A 46 -22.51 7.91 -25.27
N GLY A 47 -21.30 7.98 -24.72
CA GLY A 47 -20.15 8.70 -25.28
C GLY A 47 -18.94 7.80 -25.54
N LYS A 48 -18.00 8.29 -26.36
CA LYS A 48 -16.68 7.65 -26.56
C LYS A 48 -15.68 7.98 -25.46
N GLU A 49 -16.00 8.96 -24.61
CA GLU A 49 -15.17 9.41 -23.51
C GLU A 49 -16.04 9.59 -22.26
N ILE A 50 -15.43 9.36 -21.09
CA ILE A 50 -16.04 9.59 -19.79
C ILE A 50 -15.03 10.23 -18.83
N THR A 51 -15.55 11.04 -17.90
CA THR A 51 -14.73 11.53 -16.79
C THR A 51 -14.61 10.43 -15.74
N VAL A 52 -13.40 10.00 -15.45
CA VAL A 52 -13.09 9.06 -14.37
C VAL A 52 -12.51 9.81 -13.19
N VAL A 53 -13.02 9.52 -11.99
CA VAL A 53 -12.57 10.11 -10.72
C VAL A 53 -12.23 9.02 -9.72
N GLY A 54 -11.28 9.28 -8.83
CA GLY A 54 -10.80 8.29 -7.87
C GLY A 54 -9.39 8.60 -7.39
N TYR A 55 -8.76 7.63 -6.74
CA TYR A 55 -7.41 7.75 -6.20
C TYR A 55 -6.45 6.89 -7.01
N PHE A 56 -5.53 7.55 -7.71
CA PHE A 56 -4.63 6.94 -8.70
C PHE A 56 -3.20 7.35 -8.38
N PRO A 57 -2.46 6.57 -7.57
CA PRO A 57 -1.08 6.91 -7.22
C PRO A 57 -0.15 7.00 -8.44
N SER A 58 -0.43 6.22 -9.48
CA SER A 58 0.22 6.33 -10.78
C SER A 58 -0.77 6.02 -11.88
N VAL A 59 -0.78 6.84 -12.94
CA VAL A 59 -1.54 6.56 -14.15
C VAL A 59 -0.79 7.14 -15.34
N HIS A 60 -0.65 6.36 -16.39
CA HIS A 60 0.01 6.78 -17.62
C HIS A 60 -1.02 7.02 -18.72
N LEU A 61 -0.81 8.09 -19.48
CA LEU A 61 -1.64 8.39 -20.65
C LEU A 61 -1.38 7.37 -21.75
N GLN A 62 -2.40 7.10 -22.58
CA GLN A 62 -2.30 6.21 -23.74
C GLN A 62 -1.99 4.74 -23.43
N GLU A 63 -2.05 4.34 -22.16
CA GLU A 63 -2.08 2.94 -21.77
C GLU A 63 -3.51 2.50 -21.49
N THR A 64 -3.80 1.22 -21.72
CA THR A 64 -5.14 0.67 -21.46
C THR A 64 -5.25 0.25 -19.99
N TYR A 65 -6.30 0.73 -19.33
CA TYR A 65 -6.64 0.36 -17.96
C TYR A 65 -8.06 -0.19 -17.91
N GLN A 66 -8.31 -1.07 -16.93
CA GLN A 66 -9.64 -1.44 -16.50
C GLN A 66 -9.91 -0.78 -15.16
N PHE A 67 -11.03 -0.06 -15.08
CA PHE A 67 -11.50 0.66 -13.90
C PHE A 67 -12.75 -0.03 -13.38
N SER A 68 -12.75 -0.40 -12.11
CA SER A 68 -13.90 -1.01 -11.44
C SER A 68 -14.47 -0.02 -10.43
N GLY A 69 -15.79 0.15 -10.46
CA GLY A 69 -16.45 1.23 -9.72
C GLY A 69 -17.90 1.40 -10.14
N ARG A 70 -18.38 2.64 -10.09
CA ARG A 70 -19.79 2.95 -10.38
C ARG A 70 -19.96 4.23 -11.16
N LEU A 71 -20.97 4.26 -12.02
CA LEU A 71 -21.41 5.48 -12.66
C LEU A 71 -22.15 6.38 -11.66
N LYS A 72 -21.81 7.66 -11.63
CA LYS A 72 -22.39 8.68 -10.74
C LYS A 72 -22.65 9.96 -11.50
N THR A 73 -23.77 10.62 -11.22
CA THR A 73 -24.08 11.93 -11.83
C THR A 73 -23.76 13.03 -10.83
N HIS A 74 -22.77 13.88 -11.15
CA HIS A 74 -22.44 15.05 -10.37
C HIS A 74 -23.33 16.24 -10.76
N PRO A 75 -23.94 16.97 -9.79
CA PRO A 75 -24.89 18.06 -10.09
C PRO A 75 -24.35 19.14 -11.03
N ARG A 76 -23.04 19.43 -10.96
CA ARG A 76 -22.37 20.47 -11.76
C ARG A 76 -21.63 19.95 -13.00
N TYR A 77 -21.16 18.69 -12.96
CA TYR A 77 -20.18 18.18 -13.94
C TYR A 77 -20.75 17.04 -14.79
N GLY A 78 -22.00 16.62 -14.56
CA GLY A 78 -22.63 15.56 -15.31
C GLY A 78 -22.15 14.17 -14.89
N GLN A 79 -22.22 13.22 -15.82
CA GLN A 79 -21.86 11.82 -15.57
C GLN A 79 -20.34 11.66 -15.39
N GLN A 80 -19.97 10.96 -14.32
CA GLN A 80 -18.62 10.60 -13.96
C GLN A 80 -18.59 9.13 -13.53
N TYR A 81 -17.48 8.47 -13.77
CA TYR A 81 -17.24 7.13 -13.27
C TYR A 81 -16.34 7.21 -12.04
N GLU A 82 -16.89 6.85 -10.88
CA GLU A 82 -16.16 6.81 -9.61
C GLU A 82 -15.45 5.46 -9.50
N ALA A 83 -14.15 5.43 -9.81
CA ALA A 83 -13.33 4.24 -9.72
C ALA A 83 -12.95 3.95 -8.28
N VAL A 84 -13.20 2.72 -7.84
CA VAL A 84 -12.82 2.19 -6.53
C VAL A 84 -11.47 1.48 -6.63
N SER A 85 -11.24 0.78 -7.73
CA SER A 85 -9.98 0.14 -8.08
C SER A 85 -9.72 0.27 -9.58
N TYR A 86 -8.47 0.08 -9.97
CA TYR A 86 -8.06 0.09 -11.36
C TYR A 86 -6.81 -0.77 -11.52
N HIS A 87 -6.62 -1.29 -12.73
CA HIS A 87 -5.39 -1.96 -13.09
C HIS A 87 -5.05 -1.75 -14.55
N LYS A 88 -3.76 -1.85 -14.85
CA LYS A 88 -3.25 -1.77 -16.21
C LYS A 88 -3.54 -3.09 -16.91
N VAL A 89 -4.09 -3.01 -18.13
CA VAL A 89 -4.37 -4.21 -18.92
C VAL A 89 -3.07 -4.69 -19.56
N LEU A 90 -2.53 -5.77 -19.03
CA LEU A 90 -1.33 -6.42 -19.55
C LEU A 90 -1.64 -7.26 -20.80
N PRO A 91 -0.69 -7.41 -21.73
CA PRO A 91 -0.87 -8.29 -22.87
C PRO A 91 -1.04 -9.74 -22.42
N GLN A 92 -2.09 -10.41 -22.89
CA GLN A 92 -2.39 -11.81 -22.58
C GLN A 92 -2.08 -12.77 -23.72
N SER A 93 -1.87 -12.25 -24.94
CA SER A 93 -1.45 -13.09 -26.06
C SER A 93 0.03 -13.45 -25.96
N ARG A 94 0.41 -14.68 -26.34
CA ARG A 94 1.82 -15.09 -26.39
C ARG A 94 2.69 -14.10 -27.14
N THR A 95 2.24 -13.66 -28.31
CA THR A 95 2.96 -12.69 -29.14
C THR A 95 3.11 -11.35 -28.44
N GLY A 96 2.05 -10.85 -27.80
CA GLY A 96 2.08 -9.60 -27.04
C GLY A 96 3.04 -9.67 -25.84
N ILE A 97 3.04 -10.77 -25.10
CA ILE A 97 3.96 -10.97 -23.97
C ILE A 97 5.41 -11.03 -24.44
N ILE A 98 5.69 -11.75 -25.54
CA ILE A 98 7.03 -11.81 -26.12
C ILE A 98 7.50 -10.41 -26.51
N GLN A 99 6.64 -9.62 -27.16
CA GLN A 99 6.98 -8.25 -27.59
C GLN A 99 7.19 -7.33 -26.39
N TYR A 100 6.38 -7.46 -25.35
CA TYR A 100 6.53 -6.69 -24.10
C TYR A 100 7.86 -6.99 -23.40
N LEU A 101 8.17 -8.27 -23.16
CA LEU A 101 9.40 -8.70 -22.48
C LEU A 101 10.68 -8.48 -23.31
N SER A 102 10.56 -8.25 -24.62
CA SER A 102 11.70 -7.93 -25.49
C SER A 102 11.75 -6.47 -25.96
N GLY A 103 10.88 -5.63 -25.40
CA GLY A 103 10.85 -4.20 -25.66
C GLY A 103 11.88 -3.41 -24.87
N ASP A 104 11.82 -2.10 -25.00
CA ASP A 104 12.81 -1.16 -24.43
C ASP A 104 12.85 -1.16 -22.89
N LEU A 105 11.79 -1.66 -22.25
CA LEU A 105 11.74 -1.78 -20.79
C LEU A 105 12.72 -2.84 -20.26
N PHE A 106 13.11 -3.81 -21.09
CA PHE A 106 13.97 -4.94 -20.71
C PHE A 106 15.24 -5.01 -21.56
N PRO A 107 16.15 -4.03 -21.47
CA PRO A 107 17.40 -4.05 -22.21
C PRO A 107 18.18 -5.34 -21.92
N GLY A 108 18.62 -6.02 -22.98
CA GLY A 108 19.35 -7.29 -22.88
C GLY A 108 18.47 -8.55 -22.84
N ILE A 109 17.15 -8.41 -22.83
CA ILE A 109 16.19 -9.50 -23.00
C ILE A 109 15.74 -9.57 -24.45
N GLY A 110 16.41 -10.40 -25.24
CA GLY A 110 16.05 -10.59 -26.66
C GLY A 110 14.84 -11.50 -26.84
N LYS A 111 14.23 -11.45 -28.03
CA LYS A 111 13.05 -12.26 -28.42
C LYS A 111 13.15 -13.75 -28.05
N LYS A 112 14.31 -14.39 -28.26
CA LYS A 112 14.52 -15.81 -27.91
C LYS A 112 14.40 -16.10 -26.41
N THR A 113 14.82 -15.15 -25.57
CA THR A 113 14.73 -15.28 -24.11
C THR A 113 13.28 -15.11 -23.68
N ALA A 114 12.59 -14.09 -24.21
CA ALA A 114 11.16 -13.88 -23.99
C ALA A 114 10.32 -15.09 -24.43
N GLU A 115 10.61 -15.68 -25.59
CA GLU A 115 9.99 -16.93 -26.07
C GLU A 115 10.23 -18.11 -25.11
N ALA A 116 11.43 -18.23 -24.54
CA ALA A 116 11.74 -19.27 -23.56
C ALA A 116 10.95 -19.10 -22.26
N ILE A 117 10.80 -17.85 -21.80
CA ILE A 117 9.98 -17.52 -20.62
C ILE A 117 8.52 -17.90 -20.89
N VAL A 118 7.92 -17.41 -21.99
CA VAL A 118 6.50 -17.69 -22.31
C VAL A 118 6.27 -19.19 -22.53
N ARG A 119 7.21 -19.91 -23.13
CA ARG A 119 7.10 -21.37 -23.31
C ARG A 119 7.08 -22.14 -21.97
N THR A 120 7.81 -21.65 -20.98
CA THR A 120 7.95 -22.34 -19.68
C THR A 120 6.86 -21.91 -18.70
N VAL A 121 6.64 -20.60 -18.57
CA VAL A 121 5.71 -19.99 -17.60
C VAL A 121 4.27 -19.98 -18.12
N GLY A 122 4.07 -19.88 -19.44
CA GLY A 122 2.78 -19.95 -20.12
C GLY A 122 2.16 -18.59 -20.49
N ASP A 123 0.87 -18.61 -20.81
CA ASP A 123 0.13 -17.51 -21.46
C ASP A 123 -0.14 -16.30 -20.54
N HIS A 124 0.20 -16.41 -19.25
CA HIS A 124 0.07 -15.34 -18.25
C HIS A 124 1.41 -15.05 -17.58
N ALA A 125 2.50 -15.14 -18.34
CA ALA A 125 3.85 -15.07 -17.78
C ALA A 125 4.08 -13.82 -16.92
N ILE A 126 3.63 -12.64 -17.37
CA ILE A 126 3.82 -11.39 -16.63
C ILE A 126 3.16 -11.46 -15.24
N THR A 127 1.87 -11.80 -15.18
CA THR A 127 1.13 -11.93 -13.92
C THR A 127 1.72 -13.01 -13.01
N LYS A 128 2.16 -14.14 -13.59
CA LYS A 128 2.81 -15.21 -12.81
C LYS A 128 4.13 -14.76 -12.21
N ILE A 129 4.96 -14.03 -12.96
CA ILE A 129 6.23 -13.51 -12.46
C ILE A 129 6.01 -12.47 -11.35
N LEU A 130 5.01 -11.59 -11.48
CA LEU A 130 4.64 -10.63 -10.44
C LEU A 130 4.17 -11.30 -9.14
N ASN A 131 3.54 -12.47 -9.25
CA ASN A 131 3.05 -13.22 -8.10
C ASN A 131 4.13 -14.10 -7.47
N ASP A 132 4.90 -14.78 -8.30
CA ASP A 132 5.98 -15.67 -7.92
C ASP A 132 7.20 -15.47 -8.84
N PRO A 133 8.13 -14.58 -8.47
CA PRO A 133 9.37 -14.39 -9.22
C PRO A 133 10.23 -15.65 -9.35
N ALA A 134 10.07 -16.63 -8.45
CA ALA A 134 10.86 -17.86 -8.46
C ALA A 134 10.55 -18.74 -9.68
N CYS A 135 9.38 -18.58 -10.32
CA CYS A 135 9.04 -19.31 -11.55
C CYS A 135 10.03 -19.05 -12.70
N LEU A 136 10.77 -17.93 -12.68
CA LEU A 136 11.82 -17.65 -13.67
C LEU A 136 13.01 -18.61 -13.57
N GLN A 137 13.25 -19.23 -12.40
CA GLN A 137 14.33 -20.18 -12.21
C GLN A 137 14.11 -21.48 -12.97
N GLU A 138 12.86 -21.81 -13.32
CA GLU A 138 12.51 -22.96 -14.13
C GLU A 138 12.81 -22.75 -15.63
N VAL A 139 13.07 -21.51 -16.06
CA VAL A 139 13.27 -21.16 -17.46
C VAL A 139 14.65 -21.63 -17.94
N PRO A 140 14.73 -22.52 -18.96
CA PRO A 140 16.00 -23.06 -19.41
C PRO A 140 16.93 -21.99 -19.97
N LYS A 141 18.18 -21.97 -19.51
CA LYS A 141 19.24 -21.04 -19.95
C LYS A 141 18.92 -19.56 -19.67
N LEU A 142 18.01 -19.28 -18.72
CA LEU A 142 17.84 -17.94 -18.20
C LEU A 142 18.90 -17.70 -17.12
N ASP A 143 19.70 -16.67 -17.32
CA ASP A 143 20.71 -16.26 -16.37
C ASP A 143 20.05 -15.70 -15.08
N PRO A 144 20.52 -16.04 -13.87
CA PRO A 144 19.91 -15.59 -12.62
C PRO A 144 19.85 -14.06 -12.47
N ASP A 145 20.86 -13.33 -12.94
CA ASP A 145 20.87 -11.88 -12.85
C ASP A 145 19.83 -11.28 -13.81
N LYS A 146 19.66 -11.89 -14.99
CA LYS A 146 18.57 -11.53 -15.92
C LYS A 146 17.19 -11.86 -15.36
N ALA A 147 17.03 -13.01 -14.70
CA ALA A 147 15.77 -13.39 -14.06
C ALA A 147 15.38 -12.36 -12.99
N LYS A 148 16.33 -12.01 -12.12
CA LYS A 148 16.14 -10.97 -11.11
C LYS A 148 15.81 -9.61 -11.74
N PHE A 149 16.57 -9.21 -12.77
CA PHE A 149 16.30 -7.95 -13.48
C PHE A 149 14.90 -7.87 -14.07
N ILE A 150 14.41 -8.96 -14.68
CA ILE A 150 13.03 -9.04 -15.20
C ILE A 150 12.02 -8.88 -14.07
N ALA A 151 12.19 -9.63 -12.98
CA ALA A 151 11.29 -9.57 -11.83
C ALA A 151 11.25 -8.18 -11.20
N ASP A 152 12.41 -7.59 -10.91
CA ASP A 152 12.52 -6.26 -10.30
C ASP A 152 11.91 -5.18 -11.22
N THR A 153 12.13 -5.29 -12.53
CA THR A 153 11.55 -4.37 -13.51
C THR A 153 10.04 -4.51 -13.58
N LEU A 154 9.52 -5.74 -13.56
CA LEU A 154 8.07 -5.97 -13.53
C LEU A 154 7.43 -5.44 -12.25
N ILE A 155 8.00 -5.72 -11.09
CA ILE A 155 7.50 -5.21 -9.80
C ILE A 155 7.44 -3.68 -9.84
N LYS A 156 8.50 -3.04 -10.30
CA LYS A 156 8.58 -1.57 -10.36
C LYS A 156 7.56 -0.93 -11.29
N ASN A 157 7.25 -1.57 -12.43
CA ASN A 157 6.38 -0.97 -13.46
C ASN A 157 4.92 -1.44 -13.38
N GLU A 158 4.68 -2.63 -12.84
CA GLU A 158 3.38 -3.31 -12.88
C GLU A 158 2.94 -3.81 -11.49
N GLY A 159 3.74 -3.60 -10.43
CA GLY A 159 3.45 -4.05 -9.07
C GLY A 159 2.42 -3.20 -8.31
N LEU A 160 2.10 -2.00 -8.81
CA LEU A 160 1.14 -1.09 -8.18
C LEU A 160 -0.21 -1.76 -7.92
N GLU A 161 -0.74 -2.48 -8.90
CA GLU A 161 -2.05 -3.15 -8.77
C GLU A 161 -2.05 -4.11 -7.58
N LYS A 162 -1.03 -4.96 -7.48
CA LYS A 162 -0.90 -5.95 -6.42
C LYS A 162 -0.81 -5.29 -5.04
N ILE A 163 -0.13 -4.15 -4.95
CA ILE A 163 -0.04 -3.38 -3.70
C ILE A 163 -1.39 -2.78 -3.35
N MET A 164 -2.09 -2.17 -4.30
CA MET A 164 -3.41 -1.59 -4.06
C MET A 164 -4.43 -2.64 -3.62
N ILE A 165 -4.41 -3.83 -4.23
CA ILE A 165 -5.26 -4.96 -3.80
C ILE A 165 -4.88 -5.40 -2.39
N GLY A 166 -3.59 -5.64 -2.10
CA GLY A 166 -3.15 -6.06 -0.77
C GLY A 166 -3.49 -5.04 0.33
N LEU A 167 -3.43 -3.73 0.02
CA LEU A 167 -3.85 -2.68 0.95
C LEU A 167 -5.37 -2.68 1.15
N SER A 168 -6.15 -2.94 0.11
CA SER A 168 -7.59 -3.13 0.22
C SER A 168 -7.95 -4.37 1.07
N ASP A 169 -7.20 -5.46 0.95
CA ASP A 169 -7.37 -6.68 1.74
C ASP A 169 -7.07 -6.43 3.22
N PHE A 170 -6.15 -5.52 3.54
CA PHE A 170 -5.92 -5.00 4.88
C PHE A 170 -7.01 -4.00 5.36
N GLY A 171 -8.06 -3.77 4.57
CA GLY A 171 -9.19 -2.92 4.93
C GLY A 171 -8.95 -1.43 4.69
N PHE A 172 -7.92 -1.04 3.94
CA PHE A 172 -7.69 0.35 3.56
C PHE A 172 -8.54 0.74 2.35
N GLY A 173 -9.36 1.79 2.50
CA GLY A 173 -10.06 2.39 1.36
C GLY A 173 -9.09 3.06 0.38
N SER A 174 -9.53 3.29 -0.86
CA SER A 174 -8.69 3.73 -1.98
C SER A 174 -7.86 4.99 -1.68
N GLN A 175 -8.41 5.96 -0.92
CA GLN A 175 -7.68 7.17 -0.52
C GLN A 175 -6.47 6.86 0.37
N LEU A 176 -6.68 6.01 1.38
CA LEU A 176 -5.65 5.70 2.34
C LEU A 176 -4.62 4.74 1.74
N ALA A 177 -5.08 3.78 0.93
CA ALA A 177 -4.20 2.91 0.14
C ALA A 177 -3.29 3.74 -0.79
N ALA A 178 -3.84 4.77 -1.43
CA ALA A 178 -3.05 5.68 -2.26
C ALA A 178 -1.99 6.44 -1.46
N LYS A 179 -2.33 7.00 -0.28
CA LYS A 179 -1.36 7.65 0.61
C LYS A 179 -0.25 6.69 1.07
N ILE A 180 -0.61 5.47 1.44
CA ILE A 180 0.36 4.44 1.87
C ILE A 180 1.32 4.11 0.72
N TYR A 181 0.79 3.89 -0.49
CA TYR A 181 1.63 3.64 -1.67
C TYR A 181 2.54 4.83 -2.00
N GLN A 182 2.04 6.06 -1.94
CA GLN A 182 2.86 7.25 -2.18
C GLN A 182 4.02 7.38 -1.17
N THR A 183 3.86 6.85 0.03
CA THR A 183 4.86 6.93 1.11
C THR A 183 5.91 5.83 0.99
N TYR A 184 5.51 4.59 0.73
CA TYR A 184 6.42 3.43 0.75
C TYR A 184 6.70 2.80 -0.62
N GLY A 185 5.92 3.15 -1.65
CA GLY A 185 6.01 2.55 -2.98
C GLY A 185 5.89 1.03 -2.95
N ASP A 186 6.82 0.37 -3.63
CA ASP A 186 6.86 -1.09 -3.78
C ASP A 186 7.02 -1.84 -2.45
N LEU A 187 7.52 -1.18 -1.40
CA LEU A 187 7.75 -1.75 -0.09
C LEU A 187 6.51 -1.68 0.83
N ALA A 188 5.41 -1.06 0.40
CA ALA A 188 4.25 -0.82 1.26
C ALA A 188 3.73 -2.07 2.00
N LEU A 189 3.58 -3.20 1.28
CA LEU A 189 3.10 -4.44 1.89
C LEU A 189 4.14 -5.09 2.81
N GLU A 190 5.43 -4.95 2.51
CA GLU A 190 6.53 -5.46 3.34
C GLU A 190 6.63 -4.67 4.64
N THR A 191 6.70 -3.33 4.55
CA THR A 191 6.72 -2.43 5.72
C THR A 191 5.57 -2.71 6.68
N ILE A 192 4.36 -2.93 6.14
CA ILE A 192 3.17 -3.24 6.95
C ILE A 192 3.30 -4.59 7.66
N ARG A 193 3.82 -5.62 6.98
CA ARG A 193 4.00 -6.95 7.58
C ARG A 193 5.08 -6.96 8.66
N ASP A 194 6.14 -6.19 8.44
CA ASP A 194 7.26 -6.10 9.38
C ASP A 194 6.90 -5.27 10.62
N ASN A 195 6.21 -4.13 10.44
CA ASN A 195 5.79 -3.27 11.54
C ASN A 195 4.53 -2.46 11.18
N PRO A 196 3.31 -2.99 11.45
CA PRO A 196 2.06 -2.31 11.10
C PRO A 196 1.86 -0.98 11.84
N TYR A 197 2.49 -0.80 13.00
CA TYR A 197 2.39 0.43 13.78
C TYR A 197 3.21 1.59 13.21
N GLN A 198 4.11 1.35 12.25
CA GLN A 198 4.83 2.41 11.55
C GLN A 198 3.88 3.35 10.80
N LEU A 199 2.73 2.83 10.35
CA LEU A 199 1.68 3.61 9.70
C LEU A 199 1.18 4.81 10.53
N ILE A 200 1.22 4.71 11.86
CA ILE A 200 0.78 5.79 12.77
C ILE A 200 1.65 7.04 12.59
N GLN A 201 2.95 6.87 12.34
CA GLN A 201 3.90 7.98 12.24
C GLN A 201 3.95 8.55 10.83
N ASP A 202 3.90 7.66 9.84
CA ASP A 202 4.21 8.03 8.46
C ASP A 202 2.95 8.42 7.67
N ILE A 203 1.76 7.98 8.09
CA ILE A 203 0.51 8.15 7.34
C ILE A 203 -0.55 8.92 8.12
N GLU A 204 -0.77 10.16 7.70
CA GLU A 204 -1.85 10.99 8.25
C GLU A 204 -3.23 10.36 8.02
N GLY A 205 -4.00 10.22 9.12
CA GLY A 205 -5.32 9.61 9.15
C GLY A 205 -5.33 8.16 9.67
N ILE A 206 -4.16 7.61 10.04
CA ILE A 206 -4.06 6.32 10.73
C ILE A 206 -3.72 6.54 12.20
N GLY A 207 -4.72 6.33 13.06
CA GLY A 207 -4.53 6.33 14.52
C GLY A 207 -4.16 4.94 15.05
N PHE A 208 -3.83 4.88 16.34
CA PHE A 208 -3.44 3.64 17.03
C PHE A 208 -4.44 2.50 16.85
N GLN A 209 -5.75 2.75 17.06
CA GLN A 209 -6.78 1.71 16.96
C GLN A 209 -6.77 1.00 15.60
N ARG A 210 -6.70 1.77 14.51
CA ARG A 210 -6.71 1.23 13.15
C ARG A 210 -5.44 0.43 12.85
N ALA A 211 -4.29 0.88 13.35
CA ALA A 211 -3.04 0.13 13.26
C ALA A 211 -3.05 -1.14 14.14
N ASP A 212 -3.69 -1.10 15.31
CA ASP A 212 -3.81 -2.22 16.24
C ASP A 212 -4.76 -3.32 15.70
N GLU A 213 -5.85 -2.92 15.03
CA GLU A 213 -6.74 -3.85 14.30
C GLU A 213 -5.98 -4.61 13.21
N LEU A 214 -5.17 -3.90 12.42
CA LEU A 214 -4.30 -4.50 11.40
C LEU A 214 -3.23 -5.40 12.03
N ALA A 215 -2.56 -4.94 13.09
CA ALA A 215 -1.55 -5.71 13.79
C ALA A 215 -2.12 -7.01 14.37
N SER A 216 -3.34 -6.96 14.90
CA SER A 216 -4.07 -8.13 15.38
C SER A 216 -4.34 -9.14 14.27
N ALA A 217 -4.76 -8.67 13.08
CA ALA A 217 -4.95 -9.54 11.91
C ALA A 217 -3.63 -10.20 11.44
N LEU A 218 -2.49 -9.58 11.73
CA LEU A 218 -1.14 -10.12 11.47
C LEU A 218 -0.58 -10.96 12.63
N GLY A 219 -1.36 -11.18 13.70
CA GLY A 219 -0.99 -12.01 14.85
C GLY A 219 -0.31 -11.27 16.00
N ILE A 220 -0.14 -9.95 15.91
CA ILE A 220 0.40 -9.11 16.97
C ILE A 220 -0.75 -8.71 17.90
N THR A 221 -0.90 -9.44 19.01
CA THR A 221 -2.05 -9.29 19.92
C THR A 221 -1.62 -9.27 21.38
N GLY A 222 -2.57 -9.07 22.30
CA GLY A 222 -2.32 -9.26 23.72
C GLY A 222 -1.29 -8.29 24.27
N ASN A 223 -0.37 -8.82 25.07
CA ASN A 223 0.79 -8.09 25.56
C ASN A 223 1.98 -8.28 24.59
N SER A 224 1.87 -8.07 23.28
CA SER A 224 3.06 -8.09 22.40
C SER A 224 3.99 -6.90 22.70
N PRO A 225 5.33 -7.05 22.64
CA PRO A 225 6.24 -5.93 22.88
C PRO A 225 6.04 -4.76 21.92
N GLU A 226 5.85 -5.05 20.65
CA GLU A 226 5.64 -4.11 19.55
C GLU A 226 4.34 -3.32 19.75
N ARG A 227 3.28 -4.02 20.19
CA ARG A 227 1.97 -3.43 20.50
C ARG A 227 2.05 -2.43 21.65
N ILE A 228 2.70 -2.81 22.75
CA ILE A 228 2.93 -1.93 23.90
C ILE A 228 3.79 -0.72 23.50
N GLN A 229 4.77 -0.93 22.61
CA GLN A 229 5.59 0.14 22.03
C GLN A 229 4.79 1.18 21.30
N ALA A 230 3.99 0.71 20.38
CA ALA A 230 3.18 1.56 19.57
C ALA A 230 2.23 2.39 20.44
N ALA A 231 1.61 1.80 21.46
CA ALA A 231 0.71 2.51 22.36
C ALA A 231 1.43 3.65 23.12
N ILE A 232 2.59 3.36 23.71
CA ILE A 232 3.38 4.35 24.44
C ILE A 232 3.85 5.48 23.51
N LEU A 233 4.44 5.12 22.36
CA LEU A 233 4.97 6.09 21.41
C LEU A 233 3.86 6.95 20.82
N TYR A 234 2.73 6.35 20.49
CA TYR A 234 1.54 7.06 20.02
C TYR A 234 1.08 8.08 21.06
N TRP A 235 0.87 7.66 22.30
CA TRP A 235 0.41 8.56 23.37
C TRP A 235 1.38 9.73 23.61
N LEU A 236 2.68 9.44 23.70
CA LEU A 236 3.71 10.46 23.86
C LEU A 236 3.70 11.46 22.69
N ASN A 237 3.50 10.98 21.46
CA ASN A 237 3.48 11.85 20.28
C ASN A 237 2.22 12.72 20.24
N GLU A 238 1.05 12.16 20.57
CA GLU A 238 -0.21 12.91 20.68
C GLU A 238 -0.09 14.05 21.70
N CYS A 239 0.41 13.78 22.90
CA CYS A 239 0.64 14.81 23.92
C CYS A 239 1.67 15.86 23.49
N ALA A 240 2.71 15.47 22.77
CA ALA A 240 3.72 16.41 22.29
C ALA A 240 3.17 17.32 21.18
N MET A 241 2.40 16.77 20.23
CA MET A 241 1.90 17.49 19.06
C MET A 241 0.68 18.35 19.38
N ASN A 242 -0.25 17.86 20.20
CA ASN A 242 -1.52 18.54 20.47
C ASN A 242 -1.44 19.47 21.69
N ASP A 243 -0.76 19.04 22.76
CA ASP A 243 -0.73 19.78 24.03
C ASP A 243 0.62 20.50 24.27
N GLY A 244 1.61 20.27 23.41
CA GLY A 244 2.95 20.88 23.52
C GLY A 244 3.78 20.31 24.69
N HIS A 245 3.42 19.14 25.21
CA HIS A 245 4.14 18.51 26.31
C HIS A 245 5.55 18.08 25.88
N VAL A 246 6.56 18.60 26.59
CA VAL A 246 7.97 18.20 26.43
C VAL A 246 8.45 17.25 27.53
N PHE A 247 7.55 16.87 28.45
CA PHE A 247 7.73 15.86 29.48
C PHE A 247 6.38 15.27 29.90
N MET A 248 6.39 14.04 30.43
CA MET A 248 5.26 13.39 31.12
C MET A 248 5.75 12.53 32.28
N LEU A 249 4.90 12.33 33.29
CA LEU A 249 5.22 11.44 34.41
C LEU A 249 5.06 9.99 34.00
N HIS A 250 5.86 9.10 34.58
CA HIS A 250 5.84 7.67 34.26
C HIS A 250 4.44 7.07 34.41
N ASP A 251 3.80 7.29 35.55
CA ASP A 251 2.51 6.67 35.87
C ASP A 251 1.39 7.15 34.97
N GLU A 252 1.45 8.40 34.50
CA GLU A 252 0.51 8.95 33.51
C GLU A 252 0.62 8.22 32.17
N VAL A 253 1.84 7.90 31.73
CA VAL A 253 2.08 7.17 30.48
C VAL A 253 1.62 5.72 30.61
N ILE A 254 1.88 5.07 31.75
CA ILE A 254 1.42 3.69 32.00
C ILE A 254 -0.10 3.62 31.96
N GLU A 255 -0.79 4.50 32.68
CA GLU A 255 -2.25 4.52 32.72
C GLU A 255 -2.88 4.81 31.36
N ALA A 256 -2.29 5.71 30.58
CA ALA A 256 -2.75 5.98 29.21
C ALA A 256 -2.53 4.78 28.28
N ALA A 257 -1.36 4.14 28.34
CA ALA A 257 -1.07 2.94 27.55
C ALA A 257 -2.01 1.79 27.92
N LYS A 258 -2.31 1.58 29.20
CA LYS A 258 -3.31 0.58 29.64
C LYS A 258 -4.68 0.86 29.05
N LYS A 259 -5.14 2.11 29.06
CA LYS A 259 -6.42 2.50 28.46
C LYS A 259 -6.45 2.25 26.95
N LEU A 260 -5.35 2.52 26.25
CA LEU A 260 -5.26 2.28 24.81
C LEU A 260 -5.23 0.79 24.44
N LEU A 261 -4.58 -0.03 25.28
CA LEU A 261 -4.33 -1.44 25.00
C LEU A 261 -5.43 -2.38 25.50
N SER A 262 -6.16 -1.98 26.54
CA SER A 262 -7.16 -2.81 27.20
C SER A 262 -8.40 -2.92 26.34
N THR A 263 -8.88 -4.15 26.18
CA THR A 263 -10.19 -4.46 25.59
C THR A 263 -11.03 -5.17 26.65
N PRO A 264 -12.35 -5.34 26.46
CA PRO A 264 -13.19 -6.06 27.43
C PRO A 264 -12.65 -7.45 27.83
N ASP A 265 -11.95 -8.11 26.91
CA ASP A 265 -11.42 -9.47 27.06
C ASP A 265 -9.92 -9.54 27.39
N LEU A 266 -9.23 -8.39 27.44
CA LEU A 266 -7.79 -8.31 27.67
C LEU A 266 -7.45 -7.22 28.67
N HIS A 267 -6.92 -7.64 29.82
CA HIS A 267 -6.40 -6.74 30.85
C HIS A 267 -4.88 -6.71 30.80
N ILE A 268 -4.30 -5.53 30.53
CA ILE A 268 -2.86 -5.29 30.56
C ILE A 268 -2.46 -4.77 31.95
N THR A 269 -1.48 -5.41 32.58
CA THR A 269 -0.99 -5.02 33.92
C THR A 269 0.14 -4.00 33.84
N ASP A 270 0.40 -3.30 34.94
CA ASP A 270 1.50 -2.33 35.05
C ASP A 270 2.86 -3.00 34.82
N ASP A 271 3.01 -4.25 35.28
CA ASP A 271 4.23 -5.04 35.15
C ASP A 271 4.52 -5.42 33.70
N ASP A 272 3.47 -5.72 32.90
CA ASP A 272 3.61 -5.99 31.47
C ASP A 272 4.24 -4.81 30.73
N ILE A 273 3.82 -3.60 31.08
CA ILE A 273 4.29 -2.37 30.44
C ILE A 273 5.67 -1.98 30.98
N THR A 274 5.85 -2.03 32.30
CA THR A 274 7.09 -1.62 32.98
C THR A 274 8.26 -2.56 32.65
N GLY A 275 8.03 -3.88 32.62
CA GLY A 275 9.06 -4.86 32.26
C GLY A 275 9.62 -4.66 30.85
N LYS A 276 8.75 -4.29 29.91
CA LYS A 276 9.13 -4.02 28.52
C LYS A 276 9.79 -2.67 28.34
N TRP A 277 9.33 -1.68 29.08
CA TRP A 277 9.96 -0.37 29.16
C TRP A 277 11.45 -0.47 29.51
N ILE A 278 11.78 -1.29 30.52
CA ILE A 278 13.16 -1.49 30.99
C ILE A 278 14.02 -2.12 29.89
N SER A 279 13.48 -3.10 29.16
CA SER A 279 14.19 -3.74 28.04
C SER A 279 14.57 -2.75 26.93
N TRP A 280 13.70 -1.79 26.60
CA TRP A 280 14.01 -0.76 25.60
C TRP A 280 15.00 0.29 26.06
N LYS A 281 14.97 0.64 27.34
CA LYS A 281 15.99 1.53 27.91
C LYS A 281 17.39 0.95 27.74
N MET A 282 17.53 -0.37 27.86
CA MET A 282 18.80 -1.07 27.66
C MET A 282 19.24 -1.13 26.19
N MET A 283 18.31 -1.09 25.24
CA MET A 283 18.60 -1.11 23.79
C MET A 283 18.88 0.29 23.18
N GLY A 284 18.87 1.36 23.98
CA GLY A 284 19.29 2.71 23.54
C GLY A 284 18.31 3.44 22.60
N LYS A 285 17.11 2.89 22.35
CA LYS A 285 16.09 3.50 21.48
C LYS A 285 15.32 4.66 22.13
N LEU A 286 15.45 4.86 23.45
CA LEU A 286 14.84 5.98 24.18
C LEU A 286 15.86 6.60 25.16
N SER A 287 16.10 7.91 25.07
CA SER A 287 16.89 8.64 26.07
C SER A 287 15.97 9.14 27.18
N VAL A 288 15.68 8.25 28.12
CA VAL A 288 14.96 8.61 29.35
C VAL A 288 15.99 8.97 30.41
N ARG A 289 16.17 10.26 30.69
CA ARG A 289 16.75 10.67 31.98
C ARG A 289 15.60 10.60 32.98
N VAL A 290 15.84 9.82 34.03
CA VAL A 290 14.95 9.50 35.15
C VAL A 290 13.89 10.59 35.36
N THR A 291 12.62 10.19 35.28
CA THR A 291 11.39 11.04 35.44
C THR A 291 11.03 12.02 34.32
N MET A 292 11.68 12.01 33.15
CA MET A 292 11.38 12.98 32.07
C MET A 292 11.47 12.37 30.65
N PHE A 293 10.44 12.56 29.82
CA PHE A 293 10.38 12.13 28.42
C PHE A 293 10.50 13.31 27.46
N ILE A 294 11.59 13.39 26.70
CA ILE A 294 11.79 14.47 25.71
C ILE A 294 11.61 13.90 24.30
N CYS A 295 10.61 14.39 23.56
CA CYS A 295 10.41 14.08 22.14
C CYS A 295 11.61 14.60 21.32
N ARG A 296 12.35 13.70 20.66
CA ARG A 296 13.56 14.06 19.89
C ARG A 296 13.28 14.73 18.54
N ASN A 297 12.05 14.65 18.02
CA ASN A 297 11.67 15.27 16.73
C ASN A 297 11.09 16.68 16.87
N CYS A 298 10.95 17.21 18.09
CA CYS A 298 10.51 18.58 18.30
C CYS A 298 11.69 19.55 18.08
N THR A 299 11.82 20.10 16.87
CA THR A 299 12.73 21.23 16.60
C THR A 299 12.37 22.38 17.53
N MET A 300 13.25 22.68 18.50
CA MET A 300 13.14 23.82 19.39
C MET A 300 12.98 25.13 18.59
N GLN A 301 11.77 25.65 18.49
CA GLN A 301 11.60 27.11 18.35
C GLN A 301 11.93 27.72 19.71
N ARG A 302 13.18 28.17 19.86
CA ARG A 302 13.59 29.04 20.96
C ARG A 302 12.73 30.30 20.94
N ARG A 303 11.76 30.42 21.86
CA ARG A 303 11.36 31.72 22.37
C ARG A 303 12.16 31.97 23.64
N ALA A 304 13.07 32.92 23.55
CA ALA A 304 13.76 33.48 24.71
C ALA A 304 12.73 34.19 25.60
N LEU A 305 13.01 34.11 26.90
CA LEU A 305 12.34 34.66 28.08
C LEU A 305 11.57 35.98 27.85
#